data_AF-A0A7S2LFU4-F1
#
_entry.id   AF-A0A7S2LFU4-F1
#
_cell.length_a   1.000
_cell.length_b   1.000
_cell.length_c   1.000
_cell.angle_alpha   90.00
_cell.angle_beta   90.00
_cell.angle_gamma   90.00
#
_symmetry.space_group_name_H-M   'P 1'
#
loop_
_entity.id
_entity.type
_entity.pdbx_description
1 polymer ?
#
loop_
_entity_poly.entity_id
_entity_poly.type
_entity_poly.pdbx_seq_one_letter_code
_entity_poly.pdbx_strand_id
1 'polypeptide(L)'
;TSGVVGETTKEVDGNMESAYFTTDVGMRLQTTADKSMAPFILHWLEDPLWNAWSELPSYVESTADRNSPPFDRANGMSASEYYLQNAESCSHRNSVARYASTKEISSIIEAMKQSTSLDESALSDKVIVDVGGGYGDFVTALKESIPTIGQCYCL
;
A
#
# COMPACT_ATOMS: atom_id res chain seq x y z
N THR A 1 12.45 10.39 -19.13
CA THR A 1 11.34 9.41 -19.15
C THR A 1 11.73 8.23 -18.28
N SER A 2 11.38 8.29 -16.99
CA SER A 2 11.55 7.15 -16.09
C SER A 2 10.62 6.02 -16.56
N GLY A 3 11.15 5.04 -17.29
CA GLY A 3 10.32 4.02 -17.93
C GLY A 3 10.90 3.43 -19.21
N VAL A 4 11.76 4.17 -19.93
CA VAL A 4 12.28 3.81 -21.26
C VAL A 4 13.81 3.70 -21.27
N VAL A 5 14.37 2.59 -21.77
CA VAL A 5 15.84 2.33 -21.84
C VAL A 5 16.49 2.85 -23.13
N GLY A 6 15.71 3.06 -24.19
CA GLY A 6 16.22 3.57 -25.44
C GLY A 6 15.10 3.99 -26.37
N GLU A 7 15.39 5.00 -27.19
CA GLU A 7 14.58 5.46 -28.29
C GLU A 7 15.33 5.15 -29.58
N THR A 8 14.78 4.26 -30.41
CA THR A 8 15.24 4.13 -31.80
C THR A 8 14.23 4.84 -32.67
N THR A 9 14.65 5.95 -33.27
CA THR A 9 13.88 6.70 -34.24
C THR A 9 14.14 6.13 -35.64
N LYS A 10 13.10 5.70 -36.34
CA LYS A 10 13.19 5.37 -37.76
C LYS A 10 12.20 6.24 -38.52
N GLU A 11 12.66 6.84 -39.62
CA GLU A 11 11.78 7.55 -40.52
C GLU A 11 11.07 6.53 -41.43
N VAL A 12 9.74 6.50 -41.36
CA VAL A 12 8.88 5.66 -42.21
C VAL A 12 7.85 6.59 -42.84
N ASP A 13 7.85 6.70 -44.18
CA ASP A 13 6.94 7.55 -44.96
C ASP A 13 6.90 9.03 -44.51
N GLY A 14 8.03 9.59 -44.06
CA GLY A 14 8.14 10.99 -43.61
C GLY A 14 7.64 11.24 -42.18
N ASN A 15 7.24 10.19 -41.46
CA ASN A 15 6.92 10.25 -40.03
C ASN A 15 8.05 9.62 -39.21
N MET A 16 8.44 10.29 -38.12
CA MET A 16 9.35 9.72 -37.14
C MET A 16 8.59 8.75 -36.24
N GLU A 17 8.96 7.48 -36.29
CA GLU A 17 8.45 6.48 -35.35
C GLU A 17 9.51 6.18 -34.29
N SER A 18 9.14 6.33 -33.03
CA SER A 18 9.97 6.01 -31.87
C SER A 18 9.54 4.66 -31.29
N ALA A 19 10.50 3.74 -31.14
CA ALA A 19 10.30 2.51 -30.37
C ALA A 19 10.71 2.72 -28.90
N TYR A 20 9.91 2.19 -27.98
CA TYR A 20 10.13 2.28 -26.53
C TYR A 20 10.30 0.89 -25.92
N PHE A 21 11.31 0.72 -25.07
CA PHE A 21 11.58 -0.53 -24.36
C PHE A 21 11.42 -0.37 -22.85
N THR A 22 10.90 -1.40 -22.20
CA THR A 22 10.65 -1.40 -20.75
C THR A 22 11.97 -1.35 -19.95
N THR A 23 12.05 -0.41 -19.00
CA THR A 23 13.13 -0.35 -17.98
C THR A 23 12.87 -1.31 -16.82
N ASP A 24 13.87 -1.53 -15.97
CA ASP A 24 13.69 -2.23 -14.68
C ASP A 24 12.58 -1.61 -13.84
N VAL A 25 12.49 -0.28 -13.80
CA VAL A 25 11.40 0.44 -13.13
C VAL A 25 10.07 0.19 -13.84
N GLY A 26 10.05 0.24 -15.17
CA GLY A 26 8.87 -0.06 -15.99
C GLY A 26 8.34 -1.47 -15.74
N MET A 27 9.22 -2.46 -15.57
CA MET A 27 8.82 -3.83 -15.22
C MET A 27 8.11 -3.88 -13.85
N ARG A 28 8.51 -3.03 -12.90
CA ARG A 28 7.85 -2.92 -11.60
C ARG A 28 6.52 -2.16 -11.63
N LEU A 29 6.16 -1.53 -12.74
CA LEU A 29 4.89 -0.81 -12.89
C LEU A 29 3.86 -1.58 -13.74
N GLN A 30 4.22 -2.76 -14.25
CA GLN A 30 3.29 -3.60 -14.99
C GLN A 30 2.27 -4.24 -14.05
N THR A 31 1.02 -4.38 -14.50
CA THR A 31 -0.07 -5.01 -13.74
C THR A 31 0.14 -6.51 -13.53
N THR A 32 0.89 -7.16 -14.42
CA THR A 32 1.21 -8.58 -14.36
C THR A 32 2.44 -8.90 -13.51
N ALA A 33 3.14 -7.89 -13.00
CA ALA A 33 4.30 -8.11 -12.16
C ALA A 33 3.87 -8.58 -10.77
N ASP A 34 4.39 -9.72 -10.33
CA ASP A 34 4.20 -10.31 -9.00
C ASP A 34 4.50 -9.32 -7.84
N LYS A 35 5.27 -8.27 -8.13
CA LYS A 35 5.64 -7.19 -7.19
C LYS A 35 5.44 -5.81 -7.81
N SER A 36 4.29 -5.60 -8.45
CA SER A 36 3.94 -4.31 -9.04
C SER A 36 3.82 -3.21 -7.99
N MET A 37 4.50 -2.09 -8.23
CA MET A 37 4.41 -0.85 -7.46
C MET A 37 3.38 0.13 -8.03
N ALA A 38 2.67 -0.25 -9.10
CA ALA A 38 1.61 0.57 -9.69
C ALA A 38 0.57 1.07 -8.66
N PRO A 39 0.15 0.28 -7.65
CA PRO A 39 -0.77 0.77 -6.62
C PRO A 39 -0.30 2.04 -5.90
N PHE A 40 1.01 2.19 -5.66
CA PHE A 40 1.55 3.40 -5.02
C PHE A 40 1.37 4.62 -5.91
N ILE A 41 1.64 4.46 -7.20
CA ILE A 41 1.52 5.56 -8.16
C ILE A 41 0.05 5.94 -8.32
N LEU A 42 -0.83 4.94 -8.48
CA LEU A 42 -2.27 5.16 -8.60
C LEU A 42 -2.86 5.82 -7.36
N HIS A 43 -2.36 5.48 -6.16
CA HIS A 43 -2.84 6.08 -4.91
C HIS A 43 -2.23 7.46 -4.64
N TRP A 44 -0.90 7.60 -4.67
CA TRP A 44 -0.23 8.85 -4.29
C TRP A 44 -0.43 10.00 -5.28
N LEU A 45 -0.86 9.71 -6.51
CA LEU A 45 -1.19 10.72 -7.51
C LEU A 45 -2.68 11.06 -7.56
N GLU A 46 -3.50 10.55 -6.63
CA GLU A 46 -4.91 10.94 -6.56
C GLU A 46 -5.04 12.41 -6.16
N ASP A 47 -5.92 13.14 -6.86
CA ASP A 47 -6.28 14.52 -6.57
C ASP A 47 -6.51 14.82 -5.06
N PRO A 48 -7.29 14.05 -4.28
CA PRO A 48 -7.48 14.31 -2.86
C PRO A 48 -6.19 14.32 -2.02
N LEU A 49 -5.21 13.48 -2.38
CA LEU A 49 -3.89 13.45 -1.73
C LEU A 49 -3.02 14.62 -2.19
N TRP A 50 -3.12 15.01 -3.46
CA TRP A 50 -2.38 16.16 -3.96
C TRP A 50 -2.91 17.49 -3.44
N ASN A 51 -4.23 17.63 -3.35
CA ASN A 51 -4.90 18.78 -2.76
C ASN A 51 -4.50 18.97 -1.29
N ALA A 52 -4.25 17.89 -0.54
CA ALA A 52 -3.77 18.00 0.84
C ALA A 52 -2.44 18.77 0.97
N TRP A 53 -1.58 18.77 -0.07
CA TRP A 53 -0.32 19.53 -0.02
C TRP A 53 -0.52 21.04 -0.02
N SER A 54 -1.62 21.56 -0.59
CA SER A 54 -1.89 23.00 -0.58
C SER A 54 -2.20 23.51 0.84
N GLU A 55 -2.71 22.64 1.71
CA GLU A 55 -3.04 22.94 3.10
C GLU A 55 -1.89 22.71 4.08
N LEU A 56 -0.78 22.12 3.62
CA LEU A 56 0.36 21.83 4.48
C LEU A 56 1.01 23.09 5.09
N PRO A 57 1.24 24.20 4.35
CA PRO A 57 1.81 25.41 4.94
C PRO A 57 0.93 25.98 6.06
N SER A 58 -0.37 26.10 5.81
CA SER A 58 -1.34 26.62 6.79
C SER A 58 -1.46 25.71 8.03
N TYR A 59 -1.29 24.40 7.84
CA TYR A 59 -1.30 23.41 8.92
C TYR A 59 -0.07 23.52 9.83
N VAL A 60 1.11 23.71 9.25
CA VAL A 60 2.38 23.81 10.00
C VAL A 60 2.46 25.12 10.79
N GLU A 61 2.01 26.23 10.20
CA GLU A 61 2.08 27.55 10.82
C GLU A 61 1.01 27.76 11.90
N SER A 62 -0.16 27.13 11.76
CA SER A 62 -1.28 27.32 12.68
C SER A 62 -1.06 26.61 14.01
N THR A 63 -1.19 27.36 15.11
CA THR A 63 -1.31 26.79 16.46
C THR A 63 -2.76 26.54 16.87
N ALA A 64 -3.74 27.04 16.09
CA ALA A 64 -5.14 27.11 16.49
C ALA A 64 -5.96 25.90 16.07
N ASP A 65 -5.61 25.23 14.96
CA ASP A 65 -6.40 24.12 14.42
C ASP A 65 -5.53 22.91 14.04
N ARG A 66 -4.88 22.31 15.03
CA ARG A 66 -4.09 21.09 14.82
C ARG A 66 -4.94 19.82 14.69
N ASN A 67 -6.24 19.92 14.94
CA ASN A 67 -7.14 18.76 14.93
C ASN A 67 -7.69 18.45 13.53
N SER A 68 -7.59 19.40 12.58
CA SER A 68 -7.89 19.15 11.17
C SER A 68 -6.58 18.99 10.37
N PRO A 69 -6.18 17.76 10.01
CA PRO A 69 -4.99 17.54 9.17
C PRO A 69 -5.19 18.10 7.75
N PRO A 70 -4.10 18.26 6.96
CA PRO A 70 -4.18 18.89 5.62
C PRO A 70 -5.17 18.21 4.67
N PHE A 71 -5.29 16.87 4.73
CA PHE A 71 -6.26 16.13 3.92
C PHE A 71 -7.69 16.58 4.24
N ASP A 72 -8.04 16.66 5.52
CA ASP A 72 -9.37 17.01 5.98
C ASP A 72 -9.72 18.45 5.61
N ARG A 73 -8.75 19.36 5.72
CA ARG A 73 -8.91 20.76 5.30
C ARG A 73 -9.20 20.88 3.80
N ALA A 74 -8.44 20.16 2.97
CA ALA A 74 -8.54 20.24 1.52
C ALA A 74 -9.79 19.54 0.97
N ASN A 75 -10.24 18.47 1.63
CA ASN A 75 -11.31 17.60 1.11
C ASN A 75 -12.63 17.71 1.90
N GLY A 76 -12.65 18.44 3.01
CA GLY A 76 -13.84 18.68 3.83
C GLY A 76 -14.34 17.47 4.62
N MET A 77 -13.58 16.38 4.67
CA MET A 77 -13.88 15.14 5.40
C MET A 77 -12.59 14.39 5.73
N SER A 78 -12.65 13.50 6.71
CA SER A 78 -11.49 12.66 7.04
C SER A 78 -11.12 11.73 5.89
N ALA A 79 -9.84 11.35 5.80
CA ALA A 79 -9.39 10.36 4.82
C ALA A 79 -10.20 9.04 4.93
N SER A 80 -10.51 8.59 6.15
CA SER A 80 -11.32 7.39 6.38
C SER A 80 -12.72 7.52 5.78
N GLU A 81 -13.41 8.64 6.01
CA GLU A 81 -14.73 8.92 5.42
C GLU A 81 -14.66 9.04 3.89
N TYR A 82 -13.58 9.64 3.37
CA TYR A 82 -13.35 9.74 1.94
C TYR A 82 -13.26 8.37 1.28
N TYR A 83 -12.46 7.44 1.82
CA TYR A 83 -12.34 6.10 1.26
C TYR A 83 -13.63 5.27 1.39
N LEU A 84 -14.46 5.52 2.41
CA LEU A 84 -15.78 4.88 2.50
C LEU A 84 -16.72 5.33 1.37
N GLN A 85 -16.59 6.57 0.91
CA GLN A 85 -17.42 7.16 -0.14
C GLN A 85 -16.84 6.99 -1.55
N ASN A 86 -15.54 6.72 -1.66
CA ASN A 86 -14.81 6.63 -2.94
C ASN A 86 -14.19 5.24 -3.08
N ALA A 87 -14.95 4.31 -3.68
CA ALA A 87 -14.57 2.90 -3.80
C ALA A 87 -13.27 2.67 -4.59
N GLU A 88 -13.00 3.48 -5.62
CA GLU A 88 -11.77 3.41 -6.40
C GLU A 88 -10.54 3.78 -5.56
N SER A 89 -10.57 4.94 -4.89
CA SER A 89 -9.47 5.35 -3.98
C SER A 89 -9.29 4.39 -2.81
N CYS A 90 -10.38 3.81 -2.29
CA CYS A 90 -10.30 2.75 -1.29
C CYS A 90 -9.57 1.51 -1.82
N SER A 91 -9.87 1.11 -3.06
CA SER A 91 -9.19 0.00 -3.74
C SER A 91 -7.69 0.27 -3.92
N HIS A 92 -7.31 1.49 -4.33
CA HIS A 92 -5.91 1.90 -4.44
C HIS A 92 -5.18 1.85 -3.09
N ARG A 93 -5.76 2.47 -2.05
CA ARG A 93 -5.22 2.45 -0.69
C ARG A 93 -5.03 1.03 -0.16
N ASN A 94 -6.06 0.19 -0.32
CA ASN A 94 -6.01 -1.19 0.15
C ASN A 94 -4.98 -2.02 -0.63
N SER A 95 -4.79 -1.75 -1.92
CA SER A 95 -3.75 -2.38 -2.74
C SER A 95 -2.34 -1.98 -2.29
N VAL A 96 -2.14 -0.72 -1.89
CA VAL A 96 -0.88 -0.24 -1.28
C VAL A 96 -0.62 -0.95 0.05
N ALA A 97 -1.61 -0.99 0.94
CA ALA A 97 -1.50 -1.67 2.23
C ALA A 97 -1.16 -3.16 2.07
N ARG A 98 -1.82 -3.82 1.11
CA ARG A 98 -1.55 -5.23 0.78
C ARG A 98 -0.13 -5.43 0.26
N TYR A 99 0.32 -4.60 -0.68
CA TYR A 99 1.69 -4.70 -1.20
C TYR A 99 2.75 -4.59 -0.09
N ALA A 100 2.59 -3.64 0.83
CA ALA A 100 3.51 -3.46 1.95
C ALA A 100 3.47 -4.69 2.86
N SER A 101 2.26 -5.09 3.28
CA SER A 101 2.05 -6.20 4.22
C SER A 101 2.59 -7.52 3.69
N THR A 102 2.36 -7.87 2.42
CA THR A 102 2.83 -9.16 1.85
C THR A 102 4.34 -9.34 1.98
N LYS A 103 5.13 -8.26 1.97
CA LYS A 103 6.59 -8.35 2.17
C LYS A 103 6.99 -8.51 3.63
N GLU A 104 6.21 -7.95 4.54
CA GLU A 104 6.51 -7.91 5.96
C GLU A 104 6.05 -9.19 6.66
N ILE A 105 4.90 -9.76 6.26
CA ILE A 105 4.27 -10.92 6.90
C ILE A 105 5.26 -12.09 7.05
N SER A 106 5.96 -12.47 5.97
CA SER A 106 6.91 -13.59 6.04
C SER A 106 8.06 -13.32 7.01
N SER A 107 8.61 -12.10 7.00
CA SER A 107 9.70 -11.71 7.90
C SER A 107 9.24 -11.63 9.35
N ILE A 108 8.01 -11.16 9.61
CA ILE A 108 7.43 -11.14 10.96
C ILE A 108 7.27 -12.56 11.48
N ILE A 109 6.68 -13.45 10.69
CA ILE A 109 6.49 -14.87 11.07
C ILE A 109 7.84 -15.54 11.33
N GLU A 110 8.83 -15.30 10.48
CA GLU A 110 10.18 -15.84 10.66
C GLU A 110 10.82 -15.31 11.96
N ALA A 111 10.71 -14.01 12.22
CA ALA A 111 11.22 -13.40 13.45
C ALA A 111 10.50 -13.94 14.70
N MET A 112 9.19 -14.20 14.63
CA MET A 112 8.44 -14.84 15.71
C MET A 112 8.98 -16.23 16.02
N LYS A 113 9.17 -17.08 15.00
CA LYS A 113 9.71 -18.44 15.14
C LYS A 113 11.11 -18.50 15.71
N GLN A 114 11.93 -17.50 15.40
CA GLN A 114 13.32 -17.42 15.86
C GLN A 114 13.45 -16.71 17.22
N SER A 115 12.39 -16.07 17.70
CA SER A 115 12.42 -15.29 18.93
C SER A 115 12.53 -16.20 20.15
N THR A 116 13.49 -15.91 21.02
CA THR A 116 13.61 -16.56 22.33
C THR A 116 12.67 -15.96 23.38
N SER A 117 12.00 -14.85 23.04
CA SER A 117 11.10 -14.11 23.93
C SER A 117 9.62 -14.31 23.57
N LEU A 118 9.32 -14.69 22.33
CA LEU A 118 7.97 -15.04 21.89
C LEU A 118 7.85 -16.55 21.92
N ASP A 119 7.28 -17.05 23.01
CA ASP A 119 6.94 -18.46 23.14
C ASP A 119 5.64 -18.74 22.36
N GLU A 120 5.76 -19.35 21.18
CA GLU A 120 4.59 -19.73 20.36
C GLU A 120 3.65 -20.67 21.10
N SER A 121 4.13 -21.44 22.10
CA SER A 121 3.28 -22.28 22.92
C SER A 121 2.30 -21.47 23.78
N ALA A 122 2.62 -20.20 24.08
CA ALA A 122 1.71 -19.29 24.76
C ALA A 122 0.47 -18.95 23.92
N LEU A 123 0.55 -19.13 22.60
CA LEU A 123 -0.55 -18.92 21.66
C LEU A 123 -1.39 -20.20 21.44
N SER A 124 -0.97 -21.35 21.99
CA SER A 124 -1.70 -22.61 21.85
C SER A 124 -3.12 -22.48 22.40
N ASP A 125 -4.09 -22.93 21.61
CA ASP A 125 -5.53 -22.90 21.90
C ASP A 125 -6.11 -21.51 22.19
N LYS A 126 -5.34 -20.44 21.92
CA LYS A 126 -5.79 -19.06 22.09
C LYS A 126 -6.63 -18.61 20.91
N VAL A 127 -7.43 -17.58 21.17
CA VAL A 127 -8.13 -16.80 20.16
C VAL A 127 -7.29 -15.57 19.85
N ILE A 128 -6.92 -15.41 18.57
CA ILE A 128 -6.20 -14.24 18.07
C ILE A 128 -7.19 -13.38 17.27
N VAL A 129 -7.17 -12.08 17.53
CA VAL A 129 -8.00 -11.10 16.83
C VAL A 129 -7.09 -10.04 16.25
N ASP A 130 -7.08 -9.93 14.93
CA ASP A 130 -6.35 -8.91 14.18
C ASP A 130 -7.30 -7.76 13.87
N VAL A 131 -7.14 -6.69 14.65
CA VAL A 131 -7.98 -5.48 14.58
C VAL A 131 -7.41 -4.55 13.52
N GLY A 132 -8.17 -4.29 12.46
CA GLY A 132 -7.68 -3.54 11.31
C GLY A 132 -6.86 -4.39 10.34
N GLY A 133 -7.00 -5.72 10.39
CA GLY A 133 -6.24 -6.69 9.58
C GLY A 133 -6.56 -6.68 8.07
N GLY A 134 -7.44 -5.79 7.63
CA GLY A 134 -7.82 -5.63 6.23
C GLY A 134 -8.47 -6.89 5.67
N TYR A 135 -7.78 -7.58 4.76
CA TYR A 135 -8.27 -8.82 4.13
C TYR A 135 -7.90 -10.08 4.93
N GLY A 136 -7.25 -9.95 6.08
CA GLY A 136 -6.89 -11.08 6.94
C GLY A 136 -5.70 -11.90 6.44
N ASP A 137 -4.90 -11.35 5.52
CA ASP A 137 -3.71 -12.02 4.98
C ASP A 137 -2.73 -12.40 6.11
N PHE A 138 -2.55 -11.52 7.11
CA PHE A 138 -1.66 -11.78 8.25
C PHE A 138 -2.14 -12.91 9.16
N VAL A 139 -3.39 -12.86 9.64
CA VAL A 139 -3.93 -13.92 10.51
C VAL A 139 -4.02 -15.28 9.83
N THR A 140 -4.24 -15.29 8.52
CA THR A 140 -4.21 -16.51 7.71
C THR A 140 -2.80 -17.10 7.73
N ALA A 141 -1.78 -16.30 7.39
CA ALA A 141 -0.39 -16.74 7.40
C ALA A 141 0.11 -17.16 8.80
N LEU A 142 -0.36 -16.47 9.85
CA LEU A 142 -0.06 -16.82 11.25
C LEU A 142 -0.63 -18.18 11.62
N LYS A 143 -1.91 -18.43 11.32
CA LYS A 143 -2.59 -19.71 11.61
C LYS A 143 -1.97 -20.88 10.85
N GLU A 144 -1.57 -20.66 9.61
CA GLU A 144 -0.84 -21.66 8.81
C GLU A 144 0.54 -21.95 9.40
N SER A 145 1.20 -20.94 9.95
CA SER A 145 2.56 -21.03 10.48
C SER A 145 2.65 -21.61 11.88
N ILE A 146 1.61 -21.41 12.70
CA ILE A 146 1.51 -21.87 14.10
C ILE A 146 0.17 -22.61 14.26
N PRO A 147 0.09 -23.90 13.85
CA PRO A 147 -1.17 -24.63 13.79
C PRO A 147 -1.85 -24.84 15.15
N THR A 148 -1.09 -24.73 16.24
CA THR A 148 -1.55 -24.87 17.63
C THR A 148 -2.42 -23.72 18.11
N ILE A 149 -2.42 -22.57 17.43
CA ILE A 149 -3.37 -21.48 17.72
C ILE A 149 -4.79 -22.05 17.64
N GLY A 150 -5.69 -21.63 18.54
CA GLY A 150 -7.08 -22.10 18.52
C GLY A 150 -7.85 -21.51 17.34
N GLN A 151 -8.25 -20.24 17.45
CA GLN A 151 -9.03 -19.52 16.44
C GLN A 151 -8.35 -18.20 16.07
N CYS A 152 -8.53 -17.78 14.83
CA CYS A 152 -8.08 -16.47 14.36
C CYS A 152 -9.25 -15.72 13.74
N TYR A 153 -9.38 -14.43 14.06
CA TYR A 153 -10.36 -13.52 13.49
C TYR A 153 -9.65 -12.28 12.94
N CYS A 154 -10.17 -11.75 11.84
CA CYS A 154 -9.81 -10.43 11.30
C CYS A 154 -11.04 -9.53 11.46
N LEU A 155 -10.86 -8.35 12.06
CA LEU A 155 -11.91 -7.34 12.28
C LEU A 155 -11.61 -6.06 11.49
#